data_AF-A0A2U1WRK9-F1
#
_entry.id   AF-A0A2U1WRK9-F1
#
_cell.length_a   1.000
_cell.length_b   1.000
_cell.length_c   1.000
_cell.angle_alpha   90.00
_cell.angle_beta   90.00
_cell.angle_gamma   90.00
#
_symmetry.space_group_name_H-M   'P 1'
#
loop_
_entity.id
_entity.type
_entity.pdbx_description
1 polymer ?
#
loop_
_entity_poly.entity_id
_entity_poly.type
_entity_poly.pdbx_seq_one_letter_code
_entity_poly.pdbx_strand_id
1 'polypeptide(L)' 'MSKDMAAAYISLSVGTLGNLPIVVRRVGARVLYDRNDLDRWADGLAKVGAPANDSDEYWLAKLG' A
#
# COMPACT_ATOMS: atom_id res chain seq x y z
N MET A 1 3.65 12.37 -6.32
CA MET A 1 2.82 11.83 -7.42
C MET A 1 1.39 12.34 -7.31
N SER A 2 0.64 12.37 -8.41
CA SER A 2 -0.79 12.76 -8.41
C SER A 2 -1.65 11.71 -7.68
N LYS A 3 -2.91 12.05 -7.40
CA LYS A 3 -3.85 11.13 -6.75
C LYS A 3 -4.11 9.87 -7.58
N ASP A 4 -4.27 9.99 -8.90
CA ASP A 4 -4.48 8.84 -9.79
C ASP A 4 -3.25 7.93 -9.85
N MET A 5 -2.04 8.52 -9.91
CA MET A 5 -0.79 7.76 -9.87
C MET A 5 -0.60 7.04 -8.55
N ALA A 6 -0.90 7.69 -7.42
CA ALA A 6 -0.83 7.07 -6.10
C ALA A 6 -1.80 5.91 -5.98
N ALA A 7 -3.04 6.08 -6.47
CA ALA A 7 -4.05 5.04 -6.43
C ALA A 7 -3.61 3.81 -7.23
N ALA A 8 -3.08 4.02 -8.45
CA ALA A 8 -2.50 2.96 -9.26
C ALA A 8 -1.28 2.30 -8.59
N TYR A 9 -0.41 3.08 -7.94
CA TYR A 9 0.81 2.57 -7.30
C TYR A 9 0.53 1.55 -6.19
N ILE A 10 -0.46 1.81 -5.34
CA ILE A 10 -0.86 0.88 -4.27
C ILE A 10 -2.07 0.00 -4.65
N SER A 11 -2.44 -0.04 -5.93
CA SER A 11 -3.57 -0.85 -6.46
C SER A 11 -4.91 -0.59 -5.77
N LEU A 12 -5.24 0.67 -5.46
CA LEU A 12 -6.51 1.07 -4.86
C LEU A 12 -7.31 2.01 -5.77
N SER A 13 -8.61 2.15 -5.48
CA SER A 13 -9.41 3.20 -6.11
C SER A 13 -9.03 4.58 -5.56
N VAL A 14 -9.20 5.62 -6.38
CA VAL A 14 -8.97 7.03 -6.01
C VAL A 14 -9.85 7.45 -4.82
N GLY A 15 -11.07 6.92 -4.74
CA GLY A 15 -11.99 7.15 -3.62
C GLY A 15 -11.45 6.54 -2.33
N THR A 16 -11.04 5.28 -2.39
CA THR A 16 -10.43 4.56 -1.26
C THR A 16 -9.18 5.29 -0.77
N LEU A 17 -8.25 5.64 -1.67
CA LEU A 17 -7.02 6.38 -1.33
C LEU A 17 -7.31 7.69 -0.59
N GLY A 18 -8.40 8.38 -0.95
CA GLY A 18 -8.80 9.65 -0.32
C GLY A 18 -9.21 9.53 1.15
N ASN A 19 -9.58 8.33 1.61
CA ASN A 19 -10.03 8.07 2.98
C ASN A 19 -8.92 7.49 3.86
N LEU A 20 -7.73 7.24 3.32
CA LEU A 20 -6.64 6.62 4.07
C LEU A 20 -5.88 7.67 4.92
N PRO A 21 -5.36 7.28 6.09
CA PRO A 21 -4.54 8.15 6.93
C PRO A 21 -3.09 8.26 6.40
N ILE A 22 -2.93 8.61 5.12
CA ILE A 22 -1.63 8.78 4.46
C ILE A 22 -1.30 10.27 4.42
N VAL A 23 -0.05 10.62 4.73
CA VAL A 23 0.42 12.01 4.68
C VAL A 23 0.35 12.51 3.23
N VAL A 24 -0.25 13.69 3.05
CA VAL A 24 -0.37 14.33 1.74
C VAL A 24 0.28 15.71 1.76
N ARG A 25 0.92 16.08 0.64
CA ARG A 25 1.44 17.42 0.41
C ARG A 25 0.47 18.21 -0.46
N ARG A 26 0.09 19.40 -0.01
CA ARG A 26 -0.74 20.32 -0.80
C ARG A 26 0.13 21.38 -1.46
N VAL A 27 -0.01 21.52 -2.77
CA VAL A 27 0.65 22.56 -3.57
C VAL A 27 -0.45 23.32 -4.32
N GLY A 28 -0.89 24.43 -3.75
CA GLY A 28 -2.10 25.12 -4.19
C GLY A 28 -3.33 24.21 -4.08
N ALA A 29 -4.09 24.08 -5.18
CA ALA A 29 -5.25 23.19 -5.26
C ALA A 29 -4.91 21.71 -5.48
N ARG A 30 -3.62 21.36 -5.67
CA ARG A 30 -3.20 19.99 -5.99
C ARG A 30 -2.81 19.24 -4.72
N VAL A 31 -3.30 18.01 -4.61
CA VAL A 31 -2.87 17.03 -3.60
C VAL A 31 -1.84 16.11 -4.23
N LEU A 32 -0.68 16.00 -3.61
CA LEU A 32 0.42 15.14 -4.01
C LEU A 32 0.73 14.14 -2.91
N TYR A 33 1.01 12.92 -3.32
CA TYR A 33 1.44 11.83 -2.45
C TYR A 33 2.95 11.62 -2.61
N ASP A 34 3.65 11.38 -1.50
CA ASP A 34 5.04 10.93 -1.54
C ASP A 34 5.09 9.42 -1.70
N ARG A 35 6.10 8.92 -2.42
CA ARG A 35 6.27 7.48 -2.62
C ARG A 35 6.62 6.79 -1.31
N ASN A 36 7.49 7.37 -0.50
CA ASN A 36 7.94 6.77 0.76
C ASN A 36 6.81 6.68 1.77
N ASP A 37 5.89 7.65 1.77
CA ASP A 37 4.73 7.63 2.67
C ASP A 37 3.72 6.56 2.26
N LEU A 38 3.55 6.33 0.94
CA LEU A 38 2.74 5.21 0.43
C LEU A 38 3.36 3.85 0.80
N ASP A 39 4.67 3.69 0.62
CA ASP A 39 5.39 2.46 0.97
C ASP A 39 5.31 2.19 2.48
N ARG A 40 5.56 3.20 3.34
CA ARG A 40 5.43 3.06 4.80
C ARG A 40 4.04 2.64 5.23
N TRP A 41 3.01 3.18 4.59
CA TRP A 41 1.63 2.80 4.88
C TRP A 41 1.38 1.34 4.47
N ALA A 42 1.82 0.94 3.28
CA ALA A 42 1.70 -0.43 2.80
C ALA A 42 2.47 -1.44 3.69
N ASP A 43 3.68 -1.11 4.11
CA ASP A 43 4.47 -1.89 5.07
C ASP A 43 3.77 -2.01 6.43
N GLY A 44 3.02 -0.97 6.82
CA GLY A 44 2.17 -0.99 8.00
C GLY A 44 1.08 -2.05 7.92
N LEU A 45 0.46 -2.24 6.74
CA LEU A 45 -0.55 -3.28 6.53
C LEU A 45 0.03 -4.69 6.69
N ALA A 46 1.22 -4.93 6.15
CA ALA A 46 1.89 -6.23 6.26
C ALA A 46 2.13 -6.64 7.73
N LYS A 47 2.39 -5.65 8.60
CA LYS A 47 2.57 -5.86 10.05
C LYS A 47 1.26 -6.09 10.81
N VAL A 48 0.14 -5.59 10.29
CA VAL A 48 -1.17 -5.65 10.96
C VAL A 48 -1.93 -6.93 10.60
N GLY A 49 -1.59 -7.62 9.51
CA GLY A 49 -2.25 -8.88 9.17
C GLY A 49 -1.77 -9.51 7.88
N ALA A 50 -0.61 -10.15 7.93
CA ALA A 50 -0.57 -11.53 7.50
C ALA A 50 -0.56 -12.38 8.78
N PRO A 51 -1.54 -13.25 9.07
CA PRO A 51 -1.14 -14.49 9.73
C PRO A 51 -0.02 -15.05 8.85
N ALA A 52 1.09 -15.51 9.43
CA ALA A 52 2.03 -16.34 8.70
C ALA A 52 1.27 -17.61 8.30
N ASN A 53 0.50 -17.58 7.21
CA ASN A 53 -0.25 -18.71 6.72
C ASN A 53 0.55 -19.34 5.58
N ASP A 54 1.30 -20.37 5.97
CA ASP A 54 1.53 -21.65 5.27
C ASP A 54 1.99 -21.64 3.79
N SER A 55 2.27 -20.48 3.20
CA SER A 55 2.70 -20.39 1.80
C SER A 55 4.18 -20.75 1.62
N ASP A 56 4.97 -20.66 2.68
CA ASP A 56 6.34 -21.19 2.71
C ASP A 56 6.33 -22.73 2.92
N GLU A 57 5.36 -23.28 3.63
CA GLU A 57 5.21 -24.74 3.80
C GLU A 57 4.70 -25.44 2.53
N TYR A 58 3.88 -24.78 1.72
CA TYR A 58 3.36 -25.37 0.47
C TYR A 58 4.46 -25.63 -0.59
N TRP A 59 5.51 -24.80 -0.63
CA TRP A 59 6.66 -25.03 -1.51
C TRP A 59 7.64 -26.07 -0.95
N LEU A 60 7.77 -26.17 0.38
CA LEU A 60 8.65 -27.14 1.03
C LEU A 60 8.07 -28.57 1.04
N ALA A 61 6.74 -28.72 1.10
CA ALA A 61 6.08 -30.03 1.10
C ALA A 61 6.00 -30.71 -0.28
N LYS A 62 6.22 -29.98 -1.38
CA LYS A 62 6.10 -30.49 -2.76
C LYS A 62 7.43 -30.98 -3.37
N LEU A 63 8.53 -30.82 -2.63
CA LEU A 63 9.87 -31.30 -2.99
C LEU A 63 10.34 -32.52 -2.16
N GLY A 64 9.44 -33.07 -1.33
CA GLY A 64 9.63 -34.32 -0.59
C GLY A 64 9.04 -35.51 -1.32
#